data_AF-A0AA37T3Y8-F1
#
_entry.id   AF-A0AA37T3Y8-F1
#
_cell.length_a   1.000
_cell.length_b   1.000
_cell.length_c   1.000
_cell.angle_alpha   90.00
_cell.angle_beta   90.00
_cell.angle_gamma   90.00
#
_symmetry.space_group_name_H-M   'P 1'
#
loop_
_entity.id
_entity.type
_entity.pdbx_description
1 polymer ?
#
loop_
_entity_poly.entity_id
_entity_poly.type
_entity_poly.pdbx_seq_one_letter_code
_entity_poly.pdbx_strand_id
1 'polypeptide(L)'
;MNIGQYILVAFLFTVFSSVASAGITPESIVAAQERWGKGIVEIGKAKINGGNYELLATQHINTLYDYQEGTVLFKPTKAKNDQFRETFDEAHSYFVTGVVPEDDGFAIAPWTAVRFENHEMLIEGRLAMVMGNYFFETLNGEEVKVEYTFGYRLDDNDDLKIVLHHSSLPFSNQ
;
A
#
# COMPACT_ATOMS: atom_id res chain seq x y z
N MET A 1 -38.91 -12.95 -67.07
CA MET A 1 -39.06 -12.14 -65.83
C MET A 1 -38.27 -12.84 -64.74
N ASN A 2 -37.10 -12.30 -64.38
CA ASN A 2 -36.31 -12.81 -63.26
C ASN A 2 -35.93 -11.60 -62.42
N ILE A 3 -36.46 -11.51 -61.20
CA ILE A 3 -36.35 -10.35 -60.33
C ILE A 3 -35.19 -10.63 -59.39
N GLY A 4 -34.04 -10.00 -59.66
CA GLY A 4 -32.84 -10.09 -58.84
C GLY A 4 -33.03 -9.35 -57.52
N GLN A 5 -32.77 -10.04 -56.41
CA GLN A 5 -32.90 -9.55 -55.04
C GLN A 5 -31.62 -8.82 -54.62
N TYR A 6 -31.72 -7.54 -54.30
CA TYR A 6 -30.61 -6.73 -53.77
C TYR A 6 -30.38 -7.06 -52.29
N ILE A 7 -29.18 -7.56 -51.96
CA ILE A 7 -28.73 -7.74 -50.57
C ILE A 7 -28.07 -6.43 -50.13
N LEU A 8 -28.70 -5.75 -49.18
CA LEU A 8 -28.16 -4.58 -48.51
C LEU A 8 -27.18 -5.07 -47.42
N VAL A 9 -25.87 -4.83 -47.60
CA VAL A 9 -24.86 -5.14 -46.57
C VAL A 9 -24.74 -3.94 -45.64
N ALA A 10 -25.30 -4.06 -44.44
CA ALA A 10 -25.14 -3.06 -43.38
C ALA A 10 -23.77 -3.26 -42.70
N PHE A 11 -22.86 -2.30 -42.88
CA PHE A 11 -21.62 -2.23 -42.10
C PHE A 11 -21.93 -1.70 -40.70
N LEU A 12 -21.92 -2.58 -39.70
CA LEU A 12 -21.89 -2.16 -38.29
C LEU A 12 -20.48 -1.67 -37.96
N PHE A 13 -20.30 -0.35 -37.83
CA PHE A 13 -19.13 0.22 -37.18
C PHE A 13 -19.30 0.08 -35.66
N THR A 14 -18.52 -0.82 -35.06
CA THR A 14 -18.40 -0.93 -33.60
C THR A 14 -17.52 0.24 -33.13
N VAL A 15 -18.11 1.16 -32.38
CA VAL A 15 -17.36 2.23 -31.70
C VAL A 15 -16.74 1.60 -30.45
N PHE A 16 -15.43 1.37 -30.47
CA PHE A 16 -14.68 1.05 -29.26
C PHE A 16 -14.45 2.36 -28.51
N SER A 17 -15.24 2.61 -27.47
CA SER A 17 -14.87 3.61 -26.46
C SER A 17 -13.65 3.08 -25.71
N SER A 18 -12.48 3.68 -25.94
CA SER A 18 -11.33 3.44 -25.06
C SER A 18 -11.71 3.96 -23.69
N VAL A 19 -11.92 3.06 -22.73
CA VAL A 19 -11.89 3.46 -21.32
C VAL A 19 -10.49 3.99 -21.10
N ALA A 20 -10.34 5.30 -20.86
CA ALA A 20 -9.05 5.85 -20.50
C ALA A 20 -8.60 5.10 -19.23
N SER A 21 -7.46 4.40 -19.27
CA SER A 21 -6.85 3.84 -18.07
C SER A 21 -6.75 4.97 -17.06
N ALA A 22 -7.42 4.84 -15.92
CA ALA A 22 -7.29 5.81 -14.84
C ALA A 22 -5.83 5.77 -14.39
N GLY A 23 -5.04 6.79 -14.72
CA GLY A 23 -3.67 6.87 -14.24
C GLY A 23 -3.63 7.04 -12.73
N ILE A 24 -2.47 6.79 -12.12
CA ILE A 24 -2.26 7.15 -10.72
C ILE A 24 -2.36 8.67 -10.58
N THR A 25 -3.08 9.15 -9.56
CA THR A 25 -3.15 10.58 -9.24
C THR A 25 -2.58 10.86 -7.85
N PRO A 26 -2.12 12.09 -7.56
CA PRO A 26 -1.69 12.46 -6.21
C PRO A 26 -2.75 12.16 -5.13
N GLU A 27 -4.03 12.39 -5.43
CA GLU A 27 -5.14 12.14 -4.51
C GLU A 27 -5.30 10.65 -4.21
N SER A 28 -5.13 9.79 -5.22
CA SER A 28 -5.19 8.34 -5.03
C SER A 28 -4.08 7.83 -4.10
N ILE A 29 -2.89 8.45 -4.17
CA ILE A 29 -1.75 8.13 -3.30
C ILE A 29 -2.02 8.61 -1.88
N VAL A 30 -2.50 9.84 -1.69
CA VAL A 30 -2.89 10.36 -0.37
C VAL A 30 -3.96 9.48 0.26
N ALA A 31 -4.99 9.08 -0.49
CA ALA A 31 -6.03 8.18 0.01
C ALA A 31 -5.49 6.77 0.36
N ALA A 32 -4.49 6.27 -0.37
CA ALA A 32 -3.82 5.01 -0.02
C ALA A 32 -3.00 5.14 1.27
N GLN A 33 -2.29 6.25 1.46
CA GLN A 33 -1.53 6.55 2.69
C GLN A 33 -2.45 6.71 3.91
N GLU A 34 -3.58 7.40 3.78
CA GLU A 34 -4.59 7.51 4.84
C GLU A 34 -5.16 6.14 5.22
N ARG A 35 -5.51 5.32 4.23
CA ARG A 35 -5.95 3.93 4.45
C ARG A 35 -4.87 3.11 5.16
N TRP A 36 -3.62 3.27 4.74
CA TRP A 36 -2.48 2.61 5.37
C TRP A 36 -2.36 3.01 6.84
N GLY A 37 -2.28 4.31 7.13
CA GLY A 37 -2.18 4.82 8.50
C GLY A 37 -3.34 4.41 9.41
N LYS A 38 -4.57 4.46 8.89
CA LYS A 38 -5.77 4.01 9.61
C LYS A 38 -5.68 2.52 9.96
N GLY A 39 -5.24 1.69 9.02
CA GLY A 39 -5.08 0.24 9.26
C GLY A 39 -4.10 -0.07 10.39
N ILE A 40 -2.97 0.66 10.48
CA ILE A 40 -2.02 0.53 11.60
C ILE A 40 -2.71 0.80 12.95
N VAL A 41 -3.46 1.89 13.04
CA VAL A 41 -4.18 2.26 14.27
C VAL A 41 -5.26 1.23 14.62
N GLU A 42 -5.97 0.69 13.62
CA GLU A 42 -7.00 -0.33 13.83
C GLU A 42 -6.43 -1.66 14.32
N ILE A 43 -5.29 -2.10 13.78
CA ILE A 43 -4.56 -3.29 14.23
C ILE A 43 -4.15 -3.15 15.71
N GLY A 44 -3.54 -2.02 16.07
CA GLY A 44 -3.13 -1.74 17.45
C GLY A 44 -4.31 -1.69 18.41
N LYS A 45 -5.40 -1.01 18.03
CA LYS A 45 -6.65 -0.98 18.83
C LYS A 45 -7.23 -2.38 19.02
N ALA A 46 -7.24 -3.21 17.99
CA ALA A 46 -7.72 -4.58 18.11
C ALA A 46 -6.86 -5.40 19.08
N LYS A 47 -5.53 -5.25 19.07
CA LYS A 47 -4.64 -5.92 20.04
C LYS A 47 -4.98 -5.51 21.47
N ILE A 48 -5.12 -4.22 21.73
CA ILE A 48 -5.43 -3.67 23.06
C ILE A 48 -6.77 -4.18 23.58
N ASN A 49 -7.77 -4.25 22.70
CA ASN A 49 -9.13 -4.67 23.06
C ASN A 49 -9.34 -6.19 23.07
N GLY A 50 -8.29 -7.00 22.87
CA GLY A 50 -8.39 -8.45 22.78
C GLY A 50 -9.13 -8.97 21.54
N GLY A 51 -9.21 -8.16 20.48
CA GLY A 51 -9.77 -8.53 19.19
C GLY A 51 -8.79 -9.28 18.28
N ASN A 52 -9.24 -9.65 17.09
CA ASN A 52 -8.43 -10.39 16.11
C ASN A 52 -7.54 -9.45 15.27
N TYR A 53 -6.44 -8.97 15.86
CA TYR A 53 -5.49 -8.08 15.21
C TYR A 53 -4.70 -8.75 14.07
N GLU A 54 -4.48 -10.07 14.14
CA GLU A 54 -3.77 -10.83 13.10
C GLU A 54 -4.58 -10.91 11.79
N LEU A 55 -5.91 -11.05 11.90
CA LEU A 55 -6.81 -10.98 10.75
C LEU A 55 -6.82 -9.57 10.14
N LEU A 56 -6.85 -8.52 10.96
CA LEU A 56 -6.79 -7.14 10.46
C LEU A 56 -5.46 -6.87 9.74
N ALA A 57 -4.34 -7.35 10.28
CA ALA A 57 -3.04 -7.25 9.62
C ALA A 57 -3.00 -8.02 8.30
N THR A 58 -3.56 -9.23 8.27
CA THR A 58 -3.71 -10.04 7.06
C THR A 58 -4.50 -9.29 5.98
N GLN A 59 -5.66 -8.73 6.34
CA GLN A 59 -6.50 -7.95 5.43
C GLN A 59 -5.79 -6.68 4.96
N HIS A 60 -5.12 -5.97 5.86
CA HIS A 60 -4.37 -4.77 5.56
C HIS A 60 -3.28 -5.02 4.51
N ILE A 61 -2.47 -6.06 4.72
CA ILE A 61 -1.39 -6.43 3.81
C ILE A 61 -1.94 -6.90 2.46
N ASN A 62 -2.91 -7.82 2.44
CA ASN A 62 -3.53 -8.31 1.20
C ASN A 62 -4.21 -7.21 0.38
N THR A 63 -4.78 -6.20 1.05
CA THR A 63 -5.47 -5.11 0.37
C THR A 63 -4.48 -4.14 -0.26
N LEU A 64 -3.43 -3.77 0.48
CA LEU A 64 -2.58 -2.64 0.12
C LEU A 64 -1.26 -3.04 -0.54
N TYR A 65 -0.75 -4.25 -0.33
CA TYR A 65 0.54 -4.69 -0.86
C TYR A 65 0.36 -5.68 -2.00
N ASP A 66 1.32 -5.67 -2.91
CA ASP A 66 1.28 -6.45 -4.15
C ASP A 66 1.76 -7.91 -4.01
N TYR A 67 1.83 -8.45 -2.79
CA TYR A 67 2.38 -9.80 -2.54
C TYR A 67 1.66 -10.95 -3.26
N GLN A 68 0.41 -10.73 -3.71
CA GLN A 68 -0.37 -11.77 -4.39
C GLN A 68 0.01 -11.91 -5.87
N GLU A 69 0.34 -10.79 -6.52
CA GLU A 69 0.50 -10.71 -7.98
C GLU A 69 1.93 -10.30 -8.39
N GLY A 70 2.73 -9.77 -7.47
CA GLY A 70 4.00 -9.14 -7.76
C GLY A 70 5.03 -9.22 -6.64
N THR A 71 6.18 -8.59 -6.91
CA THR A 71 7.27 -8.45 -5.95
C THR A 71 7.08 -7.17 -5.14
N VAL A 72 7.32 -7.25 -3.83
CA VAL A 72 7.32 -6.09 -2.94
C VAL A 72 8.72 -5.91 -2.36
N LEU A 73 9.27 -4.70 -2.53
CA LEU A 73 10.53 -4.30 -1.92
C LEU A 73 10.27 -3.68 -0.55
N PHE A 74 10.35 -4.47 0.52
CA PHE A 74 10.04 -3.97 1.87
C PHE A 74 11.28 -3.97 2.77
N LYS A 75 11.76 -2.77 3.14
CA LYS A 75 12.73 -2.54 4.20
C LYS A 75 12.09 -1.76 5.37
N PRO A 76 11.66 -2.42 6.45
CA PRO A 76 11.01 -1.75 7.59
C PRO A 76 11.94 -0.86 8.43
N THR A 77 11.34 -0.14 9.39
CA THR A 77 12.02 0.81 10.29
C THR A 77 12.91 0.12 11.34
N LYS A 78 12.41 -0.97 11.95
CA LYS A 78 12.98 -1.58 13.16
C LYS A 78 13.65 -2.95 12.90
N ALA A 79 14.22 -3.13 11.72
CA ALA A 79 14.97 -4.33 11.37
C ALA A 79 16.47 -4.07 11.46
N LYS A 80 17.20 -4.94 12.18
CA LYS A 80 18.65 -4.80 12.40
C LYS A 80 19.44 -5.95 11.79
N ASN A 81 18.99 -7.18 11.98
CA ASN A 81 19.74 -8.38 11.59
C ASN A 81 19.27 -8.92 10.24
N ASP A 82 17.96 -8.99 10.03
CA ASP A 82 17.32 -9.34 8.78
C ASP A 82 16.57 -8.10 8.28
N GLN A 83 17.11 -7.44 7.26
CA GLN A 83 16.68 -6.08 6.92
C GLN A 83 15.47 -6.02 5.98
N PHE A 84 15.03 -7.14 5.39
CA PHE A 84 14.05 -7.15 4.30
C PHE A 84 12.87 -8.09 4.60
N ARG A 85 11.69 -7.78 4.06
CA ARG A 85 10.48 -8.61 4.19
C ARG A 85 9.95 -8.88 2.79
N GLU A 86 10.50 -9.90 2.14
CA GLU A 86 10.29 -10.18 0.71
C GLU A 86 8.96 -10.92 0.47
N THR A 87 8.42 -11.55 1.51
CA THR A 87 7.20 -12.35 1.46
C THR A 87 6.07 -11.76 2.30
N PHE A 88 4.84 -12.22 2.03
CA PHE A 88 3.68 -11.89 2.85
C PHE A 88 3.89 -12.25 4.33
N ASP A 89 4.40 -13.46 4.61
CA ASP A 89 4.57 -13.96 5.98
C ASP A 89 5.60 -13.13 6.76
N GLU A 90 6.66 -12.69 6.09
CA GLU A 90 7.65 -11.78 6.67
C GLU A 90 7.06 -10.38 6.91
N ALA A 91 6.30 -9.83 5.96
CA ALA A 91 5.63 -8.56 6.16
C ALA A 91 4.63 -8.63 7.33
N HIS A 92 3.86 -9.70 7.40
CA HIS A 92 2.93 -9.99 8.49
C HIS A 92 3.65 -10.08 9.83
N SER A 93 4.78 -10.80 9.86
CA SER A 93 5.68 -10.86 11.02
C SER A 93 6.08 -9.46 11.48
N TYR A 94 6.51 -8.58 10.58
CA TYR A 94 6.88 -7.21 10.95
C TYR A 94 5.72 -6.42 11.56
N PHE A 95 4.51 -6.57 11.01
CA PHE A 95 3.34 -5.85 11.52
C PHE A 95 2.86 -6.37 12.88
N VAL A 96 2.84 -7.69 13.10
CA VAL A 96 2.14 -8.29 14.25
C VAL A 96 2.86 -9.45 14.94
N THR A 97 4.18 -9.57 14.79
CA THR A 97 5.04 -10.72 15.19
C THR A 97 4.79 -11.97 14.32
N GLY A 98 5.79 -12.84 14.18
CA GLY A 98 5.63 -14.03 13.35
C GLY A 98 6.93 -14.75 13.03
N VAL A 99 7.14 -15.03 11.74
CA VAL A 99 8.20 -15.91 11.23
C VAL A 99 9.61 -15.31 11.36
N VAL A 100 9.75 -13.99 11.47
CA VAL A 100 11.05 -13.32 11.61
C VAL A 100 11.33 -13.06 13.09
N PRO A 101 12.38 -13.67 13.69
CA PRO A 101 12.57 -13.65 15.15
C PRO A 101 12.78 -12.28 15.79
N GLU A 102 13.25 -11.26 15.05
CA GLU A 102 13.47 -9.92 15.58
C GLU A 102 12.25 -8.99 15.48
N ASP A 103 11.14 -9.46 14.88
CA ASP A 103 9.95 -8.64 14.71
C ASP A 103 9.06 -8.67 15.95
N ASP A 104 9.07 -7.55 16.69
CA ASP A 104 8.24 -7.35 17.89
C ASP A 104 6.81 -6.85 17.59
N GLY A 105 6.43 -6.75 16.32
CA GLY A 105 5.12 -6.30 15.87
C GLY A 105 4.96 -4.77 15.90
N PHE A 106 5.22 -4.12 14.77
CA PHE A 106 5.15 -2.66 14.64
C PHE A 106 3.73 -2.08 14.77
N ALA A 107 2.73 -2.73 14.19
CA ALA A 107 1.35 -2.24 14.18
C ALA A 107 0.55 -2.57 15.43
N ILE A 108 1.03 -3.50 16.27
CA ILE A 108 0.41 -3.78 17.57
C ILE A 108 0.86 -2.82 18.68
N ALA A 109 1.81 -1.94 18.39
CA ALA A 109 2.11 -0.81 19.27
C ALA A 109 0.88 0.14 19.35
N PRO A 110 0.70 0.86 20.49
CA PRO A 110 -0.53 1.61 20.76
C PRO A 110 -0.55 2.98 20.06
N TRP A 111 -0.40 2.99 18.74
CA TRP A 111 -0.49 4.21 17.93
C TRP A 111 -1.92 4.74 17.92
N THR A 112 -2.10 6.04 18.17
CA THR A 112 -3.41 6.71 18.19
C THR A 112 -3.75 7.33 16.84
N ALA A 113 -2.73 7.78 16.11
CA ALA A 113 -2.83 8.35 14.77
C ALA A 113 -1.56 8.09 13.95
N VAL A 114 -1.72 8.08 12.63
CA VAL A 114 -0.62 8.12 11.66
C VAL A 114 -0.95 9.20 10.65
N ARG A 115 -0.05 10.16 10.44
CA ARG A 115 -0.21 11.19 9.41
C ARG A 115 1.01 11.20 8.49
N PHE A 116 0.76 11.40 7.20
CA PHE A 116 1.79 11.52 6.18
C PHE A 116 2.02 12.99 5.84
N GLU A 117 3.28 13.34 5.62
CA GLU A 117 3.75 14.57 5.01
C GLU A 117 4.59 14.20 3.78
N ASN A 118 3.96 14.26 2.61
CA ASN A 118 4.63 14.00 1.34
C ASN A 118 5.63 15.13 1.05
N HIS A 119 6.88 14.78 0.74
CA HIS A 119 7.87 15.73 0.24
C HIS A 119 7.76 15.90 -1.27
N GLU A 120 7.69 14.80 -2.01
CA GLU A 120 7.52 14.81 -3.47
C GLU A 120 6.92 13.48 -3.98
N MET A 121 6.25 13.55 -5.13
CA MET A 121 5.68 12.41 -5.84
C MET A 121 6.16 12.39 -7.31
N LEU A 122 6.81 11.30 -7.72
CA LEU A 122 7.07 11.00 -9.12
C LEU A 122 6.02 10.02 -9.62
N ILE A 123 5.19 10.43 -10.58
CA ILE A 123 4.12 9.60 -11.16
C ILE A 123 4.40 9.39 -12.65
N GLU A 124 4.59 8.14 -13.06
CA GLU A 124 4.87 7.76 -14.44
C GLU A 124 3.92 6.61 -14.87
N GLY A 125 2.82 7.00 -15.52
CA GLY A 125 1.81 6.07 -16.02
C GLY A 125 1.14 5.26 -14.90
N ARG A 126 1.50 3.98 -14.79
CA ARG A 126 0.94 3.01 -13.82
C ARG A 126 1.89 2.75 -12.64
N LEU A 127 2.95 3.53 -12.52
CA LEU A 127 3.90 3.48 -11.41
C LEU A 127 4.02 4.86 -10.76
N ALA A 128 4.21 4.88 -9.45
CA ALA A 128 4.53 6.09 -8.72
C ALA A 128 5.56 5.81 -7.63
N MET A 129 6.41 6.78 -7.32
CA MET A 129 7.32 6.78 -6.18
C MET A 129 7.07 8.04 -5.37
N VAL A 130 6.95 7.89 -4.06
CA VAL A 130 6.64 8.97 -3.14
C VAL A 130 7.52 8.87 -1.93
N MET A 131 8.13 9.98 -1.54
CA MET A 131 8.95 10.05 -0.34
C MET A 131 8.51 11.21 0.54
N GLY A 132 8.81 11.10 1.83
CA GLY A 132 8.45 12.10 2.80
C GLY A 132 8.66 11.63 4.22
N ASN A 133 7.92 12.24 5.12
CA ASN A 133 7.88 11.85 6.52
C ASN A 133 6.48 11.40 6.90
N TYR A 134 6.40 10.43 7.80
CA TYR A 134 5.16 10.10 8.48
C TYR A 134 5.40 10.07 9.99
N PHE A 135 4.35 10.42 10.70
CA PHE A 135 4.38 10.66 12.13
C PHE A 135 3.39 9.72 12.80
N PHE A 136 3.90 8.96 13.76
CA PHE A 136 3.12 8.01 14.54
C PHE A 136 2.88 8.61 15.91
N GLU A 137 1.62 8.91 16.22
CA GLU A 137 1.24 9.48 17.50
C GLU A 137 1.11 8.37 18.55
N THR A 138 1.74 8.58 19.71
CA THR A 138 1.66 7.69 20.88
C THR A 138 0.46 8.03 21.76
N LEU A 139 0.14 7.16 22.72
CA LEU A 139 -0.90 7.40 23.74
C LEU A 139 -0.72 8.72 24.53
N ASN A 140 0.51 9.25 24.60
CA ASN A 140 0.82 10.49 25.31
C ASN A 140 0.66 11.74 24.43
N GLY A 141 0.28 11.59 23.15
CA GLY A 141 0.21 12.67 22.17
C GLY A 141 1.58 13.08 21.60
N GLU A 142 2.64 12.32 21.87
CA GLU A 142 3.96 12.53 21.27
C GLU A 142 4.04 11.86 19.90
N GLU A 143 4.71 12.51 18.95
CA GLU A 143 4.90 11.98 17.59
C GLU A 143 6.30 11.38 17.39
N VAL A 144 6.35 10.16 16.88
CA VAL A 144 7.57 9.54 16.36
C VAL A 144 7.68 9.85 14.88
N LYS A 145 8.66 10.68 14.51
CA LYS A 145 8.98 10.99 13.11
C LYS A 145 9.76 9.85 12.46
N VAL A 146 9.31 9.43 11.29
CA VAL A 146 9.95 8.39 10.48
C VAL A 146 10.03 8.88 9.02
N GLU A 147 11.10 8.51 8.32
CA GLU A 147 11.31 8.78 6.89
C GLU A 147 10.78 7.59 6.09
N TYR A 148 10.10 7.84 4.97
CA TYR A 148 9.65 6.77 4.10
C TYR A 148 9.95 7.02 2.63
N THR A 149 10.01 5.93 1.88
CA THR A 149 9.83 5.91 0.42
C THR A 149 8.86 4.79 0.09
N PHE A 150 7.71 5.16 -0.50
CA PHE A 150 6.71 4.21 -0.96
C PHE A 150 6.71 4.22 -2.49
N GLY A 151 6.67 3.03 -3.09
CA GLY A 151 6.39 2.86 -4.50
C GLY A 151 5.04 2.20 -4.68
N TYR A 152 4.28 2.70 -5.66
CA TYR A 152 2.95 2.20 -6.00
C TYR A 152 2.92 1.71 -7.43
N ARG A 153 2.13 0.67 -7.65
CA ARG A 153 1.73 0.17 -8.98
C ARG A 153 0.22 0.11 -9.04
N LEU A 154 -0.34 0.50 -10.17
CA LEU A 154 -1.74 0.24 -10.46
C LEU A 154 -1.85 -1.17 -11.06
N ASP A 155 -2.58 -2.06 -10.42
CA ASP A 155 -2.81 -3.43 -10.91
C ASP A 155 -3.89 -3.48 -11.99
N ASP A 156 -4.06 -4.62 -12.67
CA ASP A 156 -4.98 -4.75 -13.81
C ASP A 156 -6.46 -4.54 -13.45
N ASN A 157 -6.80 -4.48 -12.16
CA ASN A 157 -8.14 -4.13 -11.66
C ASN A 157 -8.26 -2.63 -11.30
N ASP A 158 -7.25 -1.84 -11.64
CA ASP A 158 -7.08 -0.44 -11.27
C ASP A 158 -7.02 -0.19 -9.74
N ASP A 159 -6.55 -1.18 -8.97
CA ASP A 159 -6.23 -1.03 -7.56
C ASP A 159 -4.78 -0.57 -7.37
N LEU A 160 -4.59 0.46 -6.54
CA LEU A 160 -3.26 0.98 -6.21
C LEU A 160 -2.59 0.11 -5.14
N LYS A 161 -1.52 -0.60 -5.50
CA LYS A 161 -0.76 -1.51 -4.64
C LYS A 161 0.62 -0.97 -4.30
N ILE A 162 1.06 -1.18 -3.07
CA ILE A 162 2.41 -0.89 -2.60
C ILE A 162 3.36 -1.99 -3.12
N VAL A 163 4.35 -1.56 -3.90
CA VAL A 163 5.42 -2.42 -4.46
C VAL A 163 6.80 -2.07 -3.88
N LEU A 164 6.92 -0.94 -3.19
CA LEU A 164 8.11 -0.55 -2.42
C LEU A 164 7.66 0.09 -1.11
N HIS A 165 8.23 -0.35 0.00
CA HIS A 165 8.11 0.27 1.31
C HIS A 165 9.50 0.31 1.95
N HIS A 166 10.14 1.46 1.88
CA HIS A 166 11.33 1.76 2.66
C HIS A 166 10.94 2.66 3.83
N SER A 167 11.42 2.34 5.03
CA SER A 167 11.23 3.18 6.20
C SER A 167 12.48 3.23 7.08
N SER A 168 12.79 4.40 7.64
CA SER A 168 13.95 4.62 8.52
C SER A 168 13.65 5.66 9.59
N LEU A 169 14.26 5.50 10.77
CA LEU A 169 14.35 6.61 11.71
C LEU A 169 15.35 7.63 11.16
N PRO A 170 15.11 8.94 11.34
CA PRO A 170 16.10 9.95 11.04
C PRO A 170 17.43 9.63 11.74
N PHE A 171 18.54 9.92 11.06
CA PHE A 171 19.86 9.71 11.63
C PHE A 171 20.00 10.41 12.99
N SER A 172 20.52 9.67 13.97
CA SER A 172 20.81 10.17 15.31
C SER A 172 22.28 9.85 15.63
N ASN A 173 23.01 10.82 16.18
CA ASN A 173 24.43 10.72 16.54
C ASN A 173 24.70 9.80 17.76
N GLN A 174 23.89 8.77 18.01
CA GLN A 174 24.15 7.82 19.11
C GLN A 174 25.32 6.90 18.79
#